data_AF-A0A376VS32-F1
#
_entry.id   AF-A0A376VS32-F1
#
_cell.length_a   1.000
_cell.length_b   1.000
_cell.length_c   1.000
_cell.angle_alpha   90.00
_cell.angle_beta   90.00
_cell.angle_gamma   90.00
#
_symmetry.space_group_name_H-M   'P 1'
#
loop_
_entity.id
_entity.type
_entity.pdbx_description
1 polymer ?
#
loop_
_entity_poly.entity_id
_entity_poly.type
_entity_poly.pdbx_seq_one_letter_code
_entity_poly.pdbx_strand_id
1 'polypeptide(L)'
;MNKKFKMTAQKTLDVTQQLREKYKAITYNRSDCSYLSDEQFSEAPQVIDALKSVFPQSLDIDSARKSKAFNSAKVTAHTAIIPTASVPDVNALSTDERNVYLAIAQHYLVQFMPEKAYQEVSVAIQCGDESFYARARKTTDSGFEAFLGAETTDEGESEDNDDSAFELLCKIRTGETLTTKEVVVNEKKTTPPPLFTEASLLAAFVRVADFVTDPTIKKLLKDKDKDKKDEHGGIGTPATRAAILETLKKRNYITLEKGKLIPTDTGCALIDTLPGIAVNPDMTALWSEKQTAIENGELTVEQFINELYSELTGMISDVDLGEMKIEPAAPAGQSQRLNAPCPSCGKQIAIRPKGYFCTGCEFKIWSEFFW
;
A
#
# COMPACT_ATOMS: atom_id res chain seq x y z
N MET A 1 -2.75 7.85 -6.24
CA MET A 1 -1.74 8.82 -6.72
C MET A 1 -0.42 8.15 -7.11
N ASN A 2 0.22 7.38 -6.23
CA ASN A 2 1.49 6.71 -6.55
C ASN A 2 1.41 5.74 -7.75
N LYS A 3 0.42 4.83 -7.79
CA LYS A 3 0.24 3.88 -8.93
C LYS A 3 0.16 4.62 -10.28
N LYS A 4 -0.76 5.58 -10.40
CA LYS A 4 -1.08 6.32 -11.64
C LYS A 4 -0.08 7.41 -12.04
N PHE A 5 0.33 8.24 -11.09
CA PHE A 5 1.14 9.45 -11.37
C PHE A 5 2.57 9.39 -10.80
N LYS A 6 2.96 8.26 -10.17
CA LYS A 6 4.28 8.07 -9.53
C LYS A 6 4.63 9.13 -8.46
N MET A 7 3.63 9.86 -7.96
CA MET A 7 3.79 10.82 -6.87
C MET A 7 4.12 10.08 -5.57
N THR A 8 5.09 10.61 -4.81
CA THR A 8 5.41 10.07 -3.49
C THR A 8 4.31 10.36 -2.48
N ALA A 9 4.32 9.61 -1.38
CA ALA A 9 3.42 9.86 -0.25
C ALA A 9 3.50 11.30 0.25
N GLN A 10 4.74 11.79 0.49
CA GLN A 10 4.98 13.14 0.99
C GLN A 10 4.53 14.20 -0.03
N LYS A 11 4.86 14.03 -1.31
CA LYS A 11 4.42 14.97 -2.35
C LYS A 11 2.90 15.06 -2.44
N THR A 12 2.20 13.93 -2.30
CA THR A 12 0.73 13.90 -2.27
C THR A 12 0.17 14.65 -1.06
N LEU A 13 0.77 14.45 0.13
CA LEU A 13 0.39 15.17 1.35
C LEU A 13 0.60 16.69 1.21
N ASP A 14 1.74 17.12 0.65
CA ASP A 14 2.04 18.53 0.44
C ASP A 14 1.04 19.19 -0.53
N VAL A 15 0.71 18.49 -1.62
CA VAL A 15 -0.26 18.97 -2.61
C VAL A 15 -1.67 19.07 -2.01
N THR A 16 -2.12 18.07 -1.26
CA THR A 16 -3.43 18.14 -0.58
C THR A 16 -3.44 19.26 0.48
N GLN A 17 -2.32 19.53 1.14
CA GLN A 17 -2.21 20.68 2.06
C GLN A 17 -2.44 22.00 1.31
N GLN A 18 -1.84 22.17 0.13
CA GLN A 18 -2.05 23.34 -0.71
C GLN A 18 -3.51 23.48 -1.16
N LEU A 19 -4.11 22.39 -1.67
CA LEU A 19 -5.52 22.34 -2.07
C LEU A 19 -6.45 22.75 -0.91
N ARG A 20 -6.17 22.30 0.31
CA ARG A 20 -6.95 22.65 1.50
C ARG A 20 -6.72 24.08 1.97
N GLU A 21 -5.47 24.51 2.12
CA GLU A 21 -5.17 25.77 2.82
C GLU A 21 -5.25 26.99 1.92
N LYS A 22 -4.69 26.90 0.71
CA LYS A 22 -4.63 28.00 -0.25
C LYS A 22 -5.94 28.13 -1.01
N TYR A 23 -6.45 27.02 -1.54
CA TYR A 23 -7.63 27.03 -2.43
C TYR A 23 -8.95 26.76 -1.70
N LYS A 24 -8.90 26.25 -0.46
CA LYS A 24 -10.08 25.76 0.28
C LYS A 24 -10.88 24.71 -0.51
N ALA A 25 -10.23 24.03 -1.45
CA ALA A 25 -10.87 23.20 -2.47
C ALA A 25 -11.24 21.80 -1.98
N ILE A 26 -10.65 21.34 -0.87
CA ILE A 26 -10.91 20.03 -0.28
C ILE A 26 -11.06 20.14 1.24
N THR A 27 -11.68 19.13 1.85
CA THR A 27 -11.81 18.99 3.32
C THR A 27 -10.47 18.63 3.99
N TYR A 28 -10.49 18.34 5.30
CA TYR A 28 -9.30 17.99 6.07
C TYR A 28 -8.50 16.84 5.42
N ASN A 29 -7.24 17.08 5.08
CA ASN A 29 -6.43 16.24 4.21
C ASN A 29 -5.61 15.14 4.93
N ARG A 30 -5.85 14.93 6.23
CA ARG A 30 -5.13 13.92 7.04
C ARG A 30 -6.11 12.97 7.75
N SER A 31 -7.23 12.69 7.09
CA SER A 31 -8.24 11.76 7.58
C SER A 31 -7.85 10.30 7.27
N ASP A 32 -8.13 9.38 8.20
CA ASP A 32 -8.10 7.92 8.00
C ASP A 32 -9.47 7.35 7.58
N CYS A 33 -10.52 8.18 7.56
CA CYS A 33 -11.89 7.73 7.36
C CYS A 33 -12.28 7.75 5.88
N SER A 34 -12.87 6.66 5.39
CA SER A 34 -13.44 6.56 4.04
C SER A 34 -14.95 6.86 3.97
N TYR A 35 -15.56 7.34 5.07
CA TYR A 35 -17.00 7.62 5.16
C TYR A 35 -17.31 9.11 5.27
N LEU A 36 -18.53 9.45 4.85
CA LEU A 36 -19.14 10.76 4.92
C LEU A 36 -20.38 10.72 5.82
N SER A 37 -20.75 11.86 6.39
CA SER A 37 -21.95 11.97 7.22
C SER A 37 -23.23 12.17 6.39
N ASP A 38 -24.38 12.00 7.04
CA ASP A 38 -25.70 12.26 6.45
C ASP A 38 -25.93 13.75 6.15
N GLU A 39 -25.31 14.65 6.92
CA GLU A 39 -25.30 16.09 6.65
C GLU A 39 -24.54 16.39 5.35
N GLN A 40 -23.36 15.77 5.16
CA GLN A 40 -22.60 15.91 3.91
C GLN A 40 -23.34 15.35 2.69
N PHE A 41 -24.20 14.35 2.88
CA PHE A 41 -25.11 13.90 1.83
C PHE A 41 -26.14 14.98 1.47
N SER A 42 -26.69 15.66 2.48
CA SER A 42 -27.67 16.74 2.27
C SER A 42 -27.06 17.97 1.56
N GLU A 43 -25.76 18.20 1.75
CA GLU A 43 -24.99 19.27 1.07
C GLU A 43 -24.51 18.88 -0.34
N ALA A 44 -24.58 17.60 -0.70
CA ALA A 44 -24.03 17.08 -1.94
C ALA A 44 -24.52 17.78 -3.23
N PRO A 45 -25.81 18.18 -3.36
CA PRO A 45 -26.27 18.89 -4.55
C PRO A 45 -25.47 20.16 -4.85
N GLN A 46 -25.04 20.90 -3.81
CA GLN A 46 -24.25 22.12 -3.97
C GLN A 46 -22.84 21.81 -4.49
N VAL A 47 -22.18 20.78 -3.93
CA VAL A 47 -20.83 20.38 -4.34
C VAL A 47 -20.83 19.80 -5.76
N ILE A 48 -21.83 18.97 -6.08
CA ILE A 48 -22.03 18.43 -7.44
C ILE A 48 -22.20 19.56 -8.44
N ASP A 49 -23.04 20.57 -8.14
CA ASP A 49 -23.27 21.69 -9.04
C ASP A 49 -22.00 22.50 -9.30
N ALA A 50 -21.20 22.77 -8.25
CA ALA A 50 -19.93 23.47 -8.39
C ALA A 50 -18.93 22.71 -9.30
N LEU A 51 -18.92 21.37 -9.21
CA LEU A 51 -18.02 20.51 -9.99
C LEU A 51 -18.40 20.35 -11.47
N LYS A 52 -19.61 20.77 -11.89
CA LYS A 52 -19.99 20.75 -13.33
C LYS A 52 -19.04 21.58 -14.19
N SER A 53 -18.48 22.65 -13.63
CA SER A 53 -17.47 23.50 -14.30
C SER A 53 -16.15 22.77 -14.57
N VAL A 54 -15.83 21.74 -13.77
CA VAL A 54 -14.60 20.95 -13.85
C VAL A 54 -14.73 19.80 -14.85
N PHE A 55 -15.92 19.19 -14.91
CA PHE A 55 -16.22 18.06 -15.79
C PHE A 55 -17.36 18.46 -16.75
N PRO A 56 -17.04 19.15 -17.86
CA PRO A 56 -18.06 19.72 -18.76
C PRO A 56 -18.82 18.67 -19.58
N GLN A 57 -18.34 17.43 -19.60
CA GLN A 57 -19.04 16.32 -20.24
C GLN A 57 -20.33 15.99 -19.47
N SER A 58 -21.38 15.56 -20.18
CA SER A 58 -22.60 15.07 -19.52
C SER A 58 -22.25 13.84 -18.70
N LEU A 59 -22.49 13.91 -17.39
CA LEU A 59 -22.26 12.84 -16.43
C LEU A 59 -23.61 12.29 -15.96
N ASP A 60 -23.72 10.96 -15.85
CA ASP A 60 -24.88 10.29 -15.27
C ASP A 60 -24.82 10.33 -13.74
N ILE A 61 -25.12 11.51 -13.19
CA ILE A 61 -25.10 11.79 -11.75
C ILE A 61 -26.54 11.99 -11.26
N ASP A 62 -26.91 11.24 -10.23
CA ASP A 62 -28.14 11.41 -9.47
C ASP A 62 -27.79 11.82 -8.03
N SER A 63 -28.06 13.07 -7.67
CA SER A 63 -27.78 13.58 -6.31
C SER A 63 -28.67 12.94 -5.23
N ALA A 64 -29.76 12.25 -5.61
CA ALA A 64 -30.56 11.47 -4.68
C ALA A 64 -29.96 10.08 -4.41
N ARG A 65 -28.99 9.62 -5.23
CA ARG A 65 -28.30 8.35 -5.02
C ARG A 65 -27.35 8.45 -3.83
N LYS A 66 -27.61 7.63 -2.81
CA LYS A 66 -26.78 7.53 -1.60
C LYS A 66 -25.96 6.24 -1.62
N SER A 67 -24.68 6.33 -1.96
CA SER A 67 -23.78 5.17 -1.86
C SER A 67 -23.50 4.76 -0.41
N LYS A 68 -22.84 3.61 -0.23
CA LYS A 68 -22.34 3.13 1.07
C LYS A 68 -21.36 4.07 1.77
N ALA A 69 -20.81 5.07 1.07
CA ALA A 69 -19.87 6.03 1.63
C ALA A 69 -20.55 6.98 2.63
N PHE A 70 -21.85 7.27 2.45
CA PHE A 70 -22.61 8.13 3.37
C PHE A 70 -23.19 7.30 4.53
N ASN A 71 -22.46 7.26 5.64
CA ASN A 71 -22.81 6.48 6.82
C ASN A 71 -22.22 7.13 8.08
N SER A 72 -23.01 7.97 8.75
CA SER A 72 -22.60 8.68 9.98
C SER A 72 -22.11 7.74 11.10
N ALA A 73 -22.63 6.50 11.18
CA ALA A 73 -22.20 5.53 12.20
C ALA A 73 -20.79 4.98 11.96
N LYS A 74 -20.18 5.25 10.79
CA LYS A 74 -18.81 4.85 10.44
C LYS A 74 -17.86 6.03 10.34
N VAL A 75 -18.33 7.24 10.63
CA VAL A 75 -17.49 8.43 10.72
C VAL A 75 -16.74 8.39 12.05
N THR A 76 -15.42 8.64 12.00
CA THR A 76 -14.55 8.72 13.17
C THR A 76 -14.40 10.18 13.61
N ALA A 77 -13.22 10.61 14.07
CA ALA A 77 -12.93 12.01 14.35
C ALA A 77 -13.05 12.91 13.10
N HIS A 78 -12.88 12.34 11.91
CA HIS A 78 -12.92 13.04 10.62
C HIS A 78 -13.73 12.24 9.60
N THR A 79 -14.13 12.91 8.51
CA THR A 79 -14.79 12.30 7.34
C THR A 79 -13.78 12.10 6.21
N ALA A 80 -14.20 11.44 5.13
CA ALA A 80 -13.38 11.31 3.92
C ALA A 80 -12.97 12.67 3.33
N ILE A 81 -11.84 12.64 2.61
CA ILE A 81 -11.31 13.80 1.87
C ILE A 81 -12.17 13.97 0.61
N ILE A 82 -12.95 15.05 0.57
CA ILE A 82 -13.87 15.38 -0.53
C ILE A 82 -13.61 16.80 -1.03
N PRO A 83 -14.01 17.13 -2.27
CA PRO A 83 -14.03 18.51 -2.71
C PRO A 83 -15.02 19.34 -1.89
N THR A 84 -14.82 20.65 -1.86
CA THR A 84 -15.79 21.63 -1.33
C THR A 84 -16.50 22.35 -2.47
N ALA A 85 -17.46 23.21 -2.14
CA ALA A 85 -18.06 24.11 -3.13
C ALA A 85 -17.08 25.20 -3.64
N SER A 86 -15.91 25.37 -3.00
CA SER A 86 -14.86 26.30 -3.44
C SER A 86 -13.98 25.68 -4.51
N VAL A 87 -14.47 25.64 -5.75
CA VAL A 87 -13.78 25.04 -6.88
C VAL A 87 -12.64 25.96 -7.38
N PRO A 88 -11.38 25.50 -7.41
CA PRO A 88 -10.27 26.28 -7.95
C PRO A 88 -10.33 26.36 -9.47
N ASP A 89 -9.70 27.37 -10.07
CA ASP A 89 -9.42 27.36 -11.51
C ASP A 89 -8.43 26.23 -11.83
N VAL A 90 -8.96 25.13 -12.36
CA VAL A 90 -8.23 23.89 -12.66
C VAL A 90 -7.13 24.12 -13.70
N ASN A 91 -7.23 25.15 -14.54
CA ASN A 91 -6.21 25.50 -15.53
C ASN A 91 -5.05 26.29 -14.91
N ALA A 92 -5.27 26.93 -13.76
CA ALA A 92 -4.24 27.65 -13.01
C ALA A 92 -3.50 26.76 -11.99
N LEU A 93 -3.97 25.53 -11.78
CA LEU A 93 -3.29 24.54 -10.95
C LEU A 93 -2.05 23.99 -11.64
N SER A 94 -1.02 23.67 -10.86
CA SER A 94 0.08 22.85 -11.36
C SER A 94 -0.41 21.45 -11.75
N THR A 95 0.35 20.72 -12.56
CA THR A 95 0.00 19.35 -12.99
C THR A 95 -0.30 18.44 -11.80
N ASP A 96 0.49 18.51 -10.74
CA ASP A 96 0.31 17.68 -9.54
C ASP A 96 -0.96 18.07 -8.76
N GLU A 97 -1.18 19.37 -8.53
CA GLU A 97 -2.40 19.88 -7.89
C GLU A 97 -3.64 19.48 -8.67
N ARG A 98 -3.59 19.62 -10.01
CA ARG A 98 -4.68 19.23 -10.90
C ARG A 98 -4.95 17.74 -10.80
N ASN A 99 -3.93 16.89 -10.90
CA ASN A 99 -4.08 15.44 -10.84
C ASN A 99 -4.68 14.97 -9.51
N VAL A 100 -4.23 15.55 -8.39
CA VAL A 100 -4.76 15.22 -7.05
C VAL A 100 -6.19 15.72 -6.88
N TYR A 101 -6.47 16.97 -7.25
CA TYR A 101 -7.81 17.54 -7.13
C TYR A 101 -8.84 16.80 -8.00
N LEU A 102 -8.50 16.53 -9.27
CA LEU A 102 -9.38 15.77 -10.16
C LEU A 102 -9.64 14.37 -9.63
N ALA A 103 -8.63 13.69 -9.08
CA ALA A 103 -8.84 12.36 -8.49
C ALA A 103 -9.80 12.41 -7.30
N ILE A 104 -9.66 13.38 -6.40
CA ILE A 104 -10.57 13.58 -5.25
C ILE A 104 -11.99 13.88 -5.75
N ALA A 105 -12.13 14.80 -6.71
CA ALA A 105 -13.42 15.16 -7.27
C ALA A 105 -14.08 13.99 -8.01
N GLN A 106 -13.33 13.22 -8.81
CA GLN A 106 -13.84 12.04 -9.50
C GLN A 106 -14.37 11.00 -8.51
N HIS A 107 -13.60 10.68 -7.45
CA HIS A 107 -14.00 9.71 -6.43
C HIS A 107 -15.22 10.16 -5.60
N TYR A 108 -15.43 11.47 -5.47
CA TYR A 108 -16.65 12.00 -4.88
C TYR A 108 -17.86 11.86 -5.82
N LEU A 109 -17.71 12.23 -7.10
CA LEU A 109 -18.81 12.18 -8.07
C LEU A 109 -19.32 10.76 -8.33
N VAL A 110 -18.44 9.73 -8.34
CA VAL A 110 -18.86 8.34 -8.51
C VAL A 110 -19.79 7.83 -7.40
N GLN A 111 -19.83 8.49 -6.23
CA GLN A 111 -20.78 8.13 -5.17
C GLN A 111 -22.25 8.40 -5.55
N PHE A 112 -22.46 9.13 -6.64
CA PHE A 112 -23.77 9.51 -7.17
C PHE A 112 -24.04 8.91 -8.56
N MET A 113 -23.19 8.01 -9.03
CA MET A 113 -23.31 7.33 -10.33
C MET A 113 -23.85 5.90 -10.16
N PRO A 114 -24.42 5.29 -11.22
CA PRO A 114 -24.81 3.88 -11.20
C PRO A 114 -23.64 2.93 -10.90
N GLU A 115 -23.95 1.79 -10.26
CA GLU A 115 -22.99 0.71 -10.06
C GLU A 115 -22.68 0.00 -11.39
N LYS A 116 -21.47 -0.56 -11.54
CA LYS A 116 -21.16 -1.48 -12.63
C LYS A 116 -22.04 -2.73 -12.49
N ALA A 117 -22.72 -3.11 -13.57
CA ALA A 117 -23.48 -4.34 -13.67
C ALA A 117 -22.84 -5.31 -14.66
N TYR A 118 -22.81 -6.59 -14.31
CA TYR A 118 -22.34 -7.66 -15.19
C TYR A 118 -23.16 -8.93 -14.97
N GLN A 119 -23.19 -9.78 -15.99
CA GLN A 119 -23.63 -11.16 -15.86
C GLN A 119 -22.41 -12.05 -15.62
N GLU A 120 -22.55 -13.02 -14.71
CA GLU A 120 -21.53 -14.04 -14.47
C GLU A 120 -22.13 -15.42 -14.76
N VAL A 121 -21.41 -16.24 -15.51
CA VAL A 121 -21.71 -17.65 -15.68
C VAL A 121 -20.61 -18.46 -15.01
N SER A 122 -21.01 -19.44 -14.20
CA SER A 122 -20.12 -20.39 -13.54
C SER A 122 -20.61 -21.80 -13.83
N VAL A 123 -19.72 -22.68 -14.29
CA VAL A 123 -20.01 -24.08 -14.56
C VAL A 123 -19.07 -24.99 -13.76
N ALA A 124 -19.62 -26.10 -13.28
CA ALA A 124 -18.85 -27.19 -12.68
C ALA A 124 -18.94 -28.39 -13.61
N ILE A 125 -17.79 -28.92 -14.03
CA ILE A 125 -17.67 -30.01 -15.00
C ILE A 125 -16.97 -31.17 -14.31
N GLN A 126 -17.65 -32.31 -14.23
CA GLN A 126 -17.05 -33.55 -13.74
C GLN A 126 -16.29 -34.24 -14.87
N CYS A 127 -15.03 -34.59 -14.65
CA CYS A 127 -14.20 -35.35 -15.59
C CYS A 127 -13.50 -36.49 -14.83
N GLY A 128 -14.03 -37.71 -14.95
CA GLY A 128 -13.61 -38.82 -14.10
C GLY A 128 -14.01 -38.57 -12.65
N ASP A 129 -13.07 -38.68 -11.72
CA ASP A 129 -13.28 -38.43 -10.29
C ASP A 129 -13.05 -36.95 -9.90
N GLU A 130 -12.55 -36.12 -10.82
CA GLU A 130 -12.20 -34.73 -10.56
C GLU A 130 -13.27 -33.74 -11.03
N SER A 131 -13.42 -32.63 -10.31
CA SER A 131 -14.31 -31.52 -10.67
C SER A 131 -13.51 -30.28 -11.12
N PHE A 132 -13.85 -29.78 -12.30
CA PHE A 132 -13.28 -28.55 -12.86
C PHE A 132 -14.30 -27.42 -12.79
N TYR A 133 -13.83 -26.20 -12.53
CA TYR A 133 -14.67 -25.01 -12.46
C TYR A 133 -14.23 -24.00 -13.50
N ALA A 134 -15.19 -23.47 -14.26
CA ALA A 134 -14.96 -22.35 -15.17
C ALA A 134 -15.94 -21.24 -14.87
N ARG A 135 -15.46 -20.00 -14.95
CA ARG A 135 -16.23 -18.78 -14.72
C ARG A 135 -15.91 -17.78 -15.82
N ALA A 136 -16.92 -17.07 -16.29
CA ALA A 136 -16.76 -15.93 -17.19
C ALA A 136 -17.75 -14.82 -16.81
N ARG A 137 -17.39 -13.56 -17.13
CA ARG A 137 -18.24 -12.39 -16.90
C ARG A 137 -18.45 -11.62 -18.20
N LYS A 138 -19.63 -11.00 -18.31
CA LYS A 138 -19.98 -10.08 -19.39
C LYS A 138 -20.51 -8.79 -18.78
N THR A 139 -19.79 -7.69 -18.99
CA THR A 139 -20.24 -6.37 -18.50
C THR A 139 -21.50 -5.95 -19.25
N THR A 140 -22.58 -5.67 -18.51
CA THR A 140 -23.85 -5.19 -19.07
C THR A 140 -24.01 -3.68 -18.93
N ASP A 141 -23.42 -3.10 -17.89
CA ASP A 141 -23.35 -1.66 -17.66
C ASP A 141 -22.02 -1.34 -16.95
N SER A 142 -21.24 -0.43 -17.51
CA SER A 142 -19.96 -0.01 -16.90
C SER A 142 -20.17 0.90 -15.68
N GLY A 143 -21.35 1.53 -15.53
CA GLY A 143 -21.66 2.44 -14.44
C GLY A 143 -20.56 3.48 -14.21
N PHE A 144 -20.21 3.68 -12.93
CA PHE A 144 -19.18 4.63 -12.52
C PHE A 144 -17.76 4.35 -13.08
N GLU A 145 -17.44 3.11 -13.50
CA GLU A 145 -16.11 2.80 -14.04
C GLU A 145 -15.86 3.50 -15.38
N ALA A 146 -16.93 3.74 -16.17
CA ALA A 146 -16.82 4.51 -17.41
C ALA A 146 -16.25 5.92 -17.17
N PHE A 147 -16.47 6.49 -15.98
CA PHE A 147 -15.97 7.81 -15.61
C PHE A 147 -14.57 7.79 -15.00
N LEU A 148 -14.22 6.76 -14.21
CA LEU A 148 -12.87 6.62 -13.65
C LEU A 148 -11.82 6.20 -14.72
N GLY A 149 -12.29 5.57 -15.79
CA GLY A 149 -11.46 4.89 -16.79
C GLY A 149 -11.03 3.50 -16.30
N ALA A 150 -10.75 2.60 -17.24
CA ALA A 150 -10.41 1.18 -17.02
C ALA A 150 -9.08 0.92 -16.24
N GLU A 151 -8.53 1.92 -15.55
CA GLU A 151 -7.27 1.80 -14.81
C GLU A 151 -7.44 1.46 -13.32
N THR A 152 -8.68 1.18 -12.88
CA THR A 152 -8.97 0.84 -11.47
C THR A 152 -9.11 -0.65 -11.20
N THR A 153 -9.03 -1.51 -12.21
CA THR A 153 -8.89 -2.94 -11.99
C THR A 153 -7.48 -3.24 -11.48
N ASP A 154 -7.41 -3.86 -10.30
CA ASP A 154 -6.16 -4.32 -9.70
C ASP A 154 -5.44 -5.23 -10.70
N GLU A 155 -4.11 -5.12 -10.80
CA GLU A 155 -3.22 -5.89 -11.70
C GLU A 155 -3.24 -7.43 -11.45
N GLY A 156 -4.27 -7.97 -10.80
CA GLY A 156 -4.46 -9.39 -10.49
C GLY A 156 -5.85 -9.95 -10.85
N GLU A 157 -6.82 -9.13 -11.26
CA GLU A 157 -7.99 -9.63 -11.99
C GLU A 157 -7.72 -9.38 -13.46
N SER A 158 -7.31 -10.42 -14.20
CA SER A 158 -7.52 -10.42 -15.64
C SER A 158 -8.98 -10.04 -15.85
N GLU A 159 -9.21 -8.87 -16.46
CA GLU A 159 -10.50 -8.53 -17.03
C GLU A 159 -10.76 -9.56 -18.14
N ASP A 160 -11.19 -10.74 -17.75
CA ASP A 160 -11.84 -11.69 -18.63
C ASP A 160 -13.25 -11.15 -18.89
N ASN A 161 -13.31 -9.95 -19.48
CA ASN A 161 -14.40 -9.55 -20.36
C ASN A 161 -14.22 -10.31 -21.68
N ASP A 162 -14.03 -11.63 -21.56
CA ASP A 162 -13.97 -12.54 -22.68
C ASP A 162 -15.42 -12.91 -22.99
N ASP A 163 -16.08 -12.00 -23.70
CA ASP A 163 -17.43 -12.21 -24.23
C ASP A 163 -17.52 -13.56 -24.95
N SER A 164 -16.44 -14.03 -25.56
CA SER A 164 -16.41 -15.33 -26.24
C SER A 164 -16.47 -16.51 -25.25
N ALA A 165 -15.76 -16.44 -24.12
CA ALA A 165 -15.85 -17.43 -23.05
C ALA A 165 -17.22 -17.39 -22.36
N PHE A 166 -17.77 -16.20 -22.10
CA PHE A 166 -19.11 -16.06 -21.51
C PHE A 166 -20.19 -16.71 -22.38
N GLU A 167 -20.22 -16.40 -23.68
CA GLU A 167 -21.18 -16.99 -24.62
C GLU A 167 -20.97 -18.51 -24.81
N LEU A 168 -19.74 -19.01 -24.64
CA LEU A 168 -19.46 -20.44 -24.67
C LEU A 168 -20.03 -21.15 -23.44
N LEU A 169 -19.72 -20.64 -22.24
CA LEU A 169 -20.14 -21.26 -20.98
C LEU A 169 -21.67 -21.20 -20.79
N CYS A 170 -22.33 -20.14 -21.25
CA CYS A 170 -23.80 -20.01 -21.22
C CYS A 170 -24.54 -21.07 -22.06
N LYS A 171 -23.85 -21.75 -22.98
CA LYS A 171 -24.46 -22.83 -23.79
C LYS A 171 -24.54 -24.16 -23.05
N ILE A 172 -23.72 -24.35 -22.01
CA ILE A 172 -23.63 -25.60 -21.26
C ILE A 172 -24.84 -25.74 -20.34
N ARG A 173 -25.50 -26.91 -20.37
CA ARG A 173 -26.65 -27.21 -19.51
C ARG A 173 -26.33 -28.26 -18.46
N THR A 174 -27.01 -28.19 -17.31
CA THR A 174 -26.91 -29.23 -16.29
C THR A 174 -27.32 -30.59 -16.86
N GLY A 175 -26.48 -31.61 -16.64
CA GLY A 175 -26.68 -32.96 -17.17
C GLY A 175 -26.21 -33.17 -18.61
N GLU A 176 -25.69 -32.13 -19.27
CA GLU A 176 -25.06 -32.27 -20.58
C GLU A 176 -23.75 -33.05 -20.48
N THR A 177 -23.51 -33.93 -21.45
CA THR A 177 -22.26 -34.68 -21.55
C THR A 177 -21.30 -33.95 -22.47
N LEU A 178 -20.10 -33.65 -21.96
CA LEU A 178 -19.04 -33.00 -22.72
C LEU A 178 -17.92 -34.00 -23.05
N THR A 179 -17.17 -33.72 -24.11
CA THR A 179 -16.00 -34.53 -24.52
C THR A 179 -14.72 -33.79 -24.21
N THR A 180 -13.87 -34.34 -23.34
CA THR A 180 -12.52 -33.86 -23.10
C THR A 180 -11.66 -34.08 -24.35
N LYS A 181 -11.21 -33.00 -24.99
CA LYS A 181 -10.35 -33.07 -26.19
C LYS A 181 -8.88 -33.25 -25.86
N GLU A 182 -8.42 -32.57 -24.81
CA GLU A 182 -7.01 -32.51 -24.43
C GLU A 182 -6.90 -32.35 -22.91
N VAL A 183 -5.85 -32.91 -22.33
CA VAL A 183 -5.45 -32.69 -20.94
C VAL A 183 -4.05 -32.08 -20.97
N VAL A 184 -3.94 -30.83 -20.54
CA VAL A 184 -2.68 -30.09 -20.51
C VAL A 184 -2.14 -30.03 -19.09
N VAL A 185 -0.93 -30.54 -18.88
CA VAL A 185 -0.22 -30.41 -17.61
C VAL A 185 0.67 -29.17 -17.69
N ASN A 186 0.30 -28.14 -16.93
CA ASN A 186 1.07 -26.88 -16.88
C ASN A 186 2.06 -26.92 -15.72
N GLU A 187 3.35 -27.03 -16.03
CA GLU A 187 4.41 -26.86 -15.04
C GLU A 187 4.48 -25.38 -14.61
N LYS A 188 4.31 -25.13 -13.31
CA LYS A 188 4.43 -23.80 -12.71
C LYS A 188 5.56 -23.77 -11.69
N LYS A 189 6.17 -22.60 -11.52
CA LYS A 189 7.21 -22.35 -10.51
C LYS A 189 6.73 -21.29 -9.54
N THR A 190 7.05 -21.45 -8.27
CA THR A 190 6.83 -20.41 -7.25
C THR A 190 7.74 -19.23 -7.53
N THR A 191 7.22 -18.01 -7.34
CA THR A 191 8.01 -16.78 -7.40
C THR A 191 8.23 -16.24 -5.99
N PRO A 192 9.39 -15.62 -5.71
CA PRO A 192 9.58 -14.94 -4.44
C PRO A 192 8.58 -13.77 -4.29
N PRO A 193 8.30 -13.34 -3.05
CA PRO A 193 7.45 -12.17 -2.81
C PRO A 193 7.97 -10.92 -3.54
N PRO A 194 7.08 -10.09 -4.10
CA PRO A 194 7.50 -8.87 -4.76
C PRO A 194 8.07 -7.88 -3.75
N LEU A 195 9.15 -7.20 -4.12
CA LEU A 195 9.70 -6.09 -3.34
C LEU A 195 8.68 -4.96 -3.20
N PHE A 196 8.71 -4.29 -2.05
CA PHE A 196 7.83 -3.17 -1.78
C PHE A 196 8.09 -2.00 -2.75
N THR A 197 7.03 -1.41 -3.25
CA THR A 197 6.96 -0.01 -3.72
C THR A 197 6.53 0.88 -2.56
N GLU A 198 6.58 2.21 -2.72
CA GLU A 198 5.97 3.11 -1.71
C GLU A 198 4.50 2.79 -1.47
N ALA A 199 3.72 2.54 -2.53
CA ALA A 199 2.29 2.25 -2.41
C ALA A 199 2.05 0.97 -1.61
N SER A 200 2.77 -0.11 -1.90
CA SER A 200 2.61 -1.38 -1.19
C SER A 200 3.17 -1.33 0.23
N LEU A 201 4.19 -0.52 0.51
CA LEU A 201 4.68 -0.34 1.89
C LEU A 201 3.72 0.50 2.73
N LEU A 202 3.13 1.56 2.15
CA LEU A 202 2.07 2.31 2.82
C LEU A 202 0.85 1.43 3.10
N ALA A 203 0.48 0.56 2.16
CA ALA A 203 -0.58 -0.43 2.39
C ALA A 203 -0.18 -1.42 3.51
N ALA A 204 1.08 -1.85 3.58
CA ALA A 204 1.57 -2.69 4.65
C ALA A 204 1.50 -2.01 6.03
N PHE A 205 1.76 -0.70 6.12
CA PHE A 205 1.62 0.05 7.38
C PHE A 205 0.20 0.03 7.97
N VAL A 206 -0.85 -0.14 7.15
CA VAL A 206 -2.25 -0.22 7.61
C VAL A 206 -2.58 -1.60 8.18
N ARG A 207 -1.84 -2.63 7.79
CA ARG A 207 -2.10 -4.05 8.10
C ARG A 207 -0.85 -4.78 8.55
N VAL A 208 -0.07 -4.16 9.42
CA VAL A 208 1.18 -4.75 9.94
C VAL A 208 0.92 -6.07 10.65
N ALA A 209 -0.25 -6.23 11.29
CA ALA A 209 -0.68 -7.48 11.90
C ALA A 209 -0.67 -8.69 10.94
N ASP A 210 -0.76 -8.49 9.62
CA ASP A 210 -0.68 -9.58 8.64
C ASP A 210 0.74 -10.14 8.50
N PHE A 211 1.76 -9.35 8.87
CA PHE A 211 3.18 -9.72 8.85
C PHE A 211 3.69 -10.26 10.21
N VAL A 212 2.84 -10.26 11.24
CA VAL A 212 3.18 -10.75 12.58
C VAL A 212 2.91 -12.24 12.69
N THR A 213 3.91 -12.98 13.17
CA THR A 213 3.84 -14.44 13.40
C THR A 213 3.29 -14.79 14.78
N ASP A 214 3.58 -13.99 15.81
CA ASP A 214 3.06 -14.20 17.17
C ASP A 214 1.54 -13.92 17.22
N PRO A 215 0.71 -14.90 17.63
CA PRO A 215 -0.74 -14.75 17.63
C PRO A 215 -1.25 -13.72 18.65
N THR A 216 -0.52 -13.52 19.75
CA THR A 216 -0.88 -12.56 20.80
C THR A 216 -0.63 -11.13 20.32
N ILE A 217 0.57 -10.84 19.79
CA ILE A 217 0.90 -9.53 19.22
C ILE A 217 -0.03 -9.19 18.05
N LYS A 218 -0.30 -10.18 17.18
CA LYS A 218 -1.24 -10.02 16.06
C LYS A 218 -2.65 -9.64 16.55
N LYS A 219 -3.13 -10.28 17.61
CA LYS A 219 -4.42 -9.96 18.21
C LYS A 219 -4.43 -8.56 18.81
N LEU A 220 -3.41 -8.19 19.61
CA LEU A 220 -3.30 -6.86 20.21
C LEU A 220 -3.29 -5.74 19.17
N LEU A 221 -2.54 -5.91 18.06
CA LEU A 221 -2.56 -4.95 16.96
C LEU A 221 -3.96 -4.81 16.36
N LYS A 222 -4.66 -5.92 16.09
CA LYS A 222 -6.02 -5.88 15.54
C LYS A 222 -7.02 -5.26 16.52
N ASP A 223 -6.94 -5.58 17.80
CA ASP A 223 -7.84 -5.08 18.84
C ASP A 223 -7.70 -3.56 19.02
N LYS A 224 -6.47 -3.02 18.89
CA LYS A 224 -6.21 -1.57 18.89
C LYS A 224 -6.99 -0.82 17.81
N ASP A 225 -7.16 -1.41 16.64
CA ASP A 225 -7.80 -0.78 15.49
C ASP A 225 -9.22 -1.31 15.24
N LYS A 226 -9.82 -2.07 16.18
CA LYS A 226 -11.12 -2.74 15.99
C LYS A 226 -12.27 -1.80 15.61
N ASP A 227 -12.21 -0.55 16.08
CA ASP A 227 -13.22 0.48 15.85
C ASP A 227 -12.90 1.34 14.61
N LYS A 228 -11.76 1.10 13.95
CA LYS A 228 -11.31 1.80 12.75
C LYS A 228 -11.42 0.88 11.55
N LYS A 229 -12.47 1.07 10.76
CA LYS A 229 -12.74 0.17 9.62
C LYS A 229 -11.62 0.12 8.56
N ASP A 230 -10.87 1.22 8.41
CA ASP A 230 -9.83 1.36 7.40
C ASP A 230 -8.41 1.10 7.96
N GLU A 231 -8.31 0.62 9.22
CA GLU A 231 -7.06 0.19 9.85
C GLU A 231 -7.19 -1.28 10.32
N HIS A 232 -6.13 -2.06 10.21
CA HIS A 232 -6.16 -3.51 10.43
C HIS A 232 -4.98 -3.99 11.27
N GLY A 233 -4.72 -3.30 12.38
CA GLY A 233 -3.51 -3.50 13.18
C GLY A 233 -2.30 -2.85 12.53
N GLY A 234 -2.46 -1.57 12.23
CA GLY A 234 -1.46 -0.75 11.55
C GLY A 234 -0.41 -0.15 12.49
N ILE A 235 0.61 0.49 11.91
CA ILE A 235 1.62 1.30 12.60
C ILE A 235 1.64 2.71 12.02
N GLY A 236 1.87 3.69 12.90
CA GLY A 236 1.77 5.11 12.55
C GLY A 236 0.35 5.54 12.24
N THR A 237 0.17 6.82 12.00
CA THR A 237 -1.10 7.41 11.57
C THR A 237 -0.98 7.88 10.12
N PRO A 238 -2.09 8.13 9.39
CA PRO A 238 -2.01 8.68 8.04
C PRO A 238 -1.13 9.93 7.94
N ALA A 239 -1.11 10.75 9.00
CA ALA A 239 -0.31 11.96 9.07
C ALA A 239 1.22 11.72 9.21
N THR A 240 1.66 10.55 9.70
CA THR A 240 3.08 10.28 10.01
C THR A 240 3.75 9.30 9.05
N ARG A 241 2.99 8.41 8.40
CA ARG A 241 3.54 7.35 7.52
C ARG A 241 4.40 7.89 6.38
N ALA A 242 3.98 8.99 5.75
CA ALA A 242 4.77 9.65 4.69
C ALA A 242 6.12 10.16 5.22
N ALA A 243 6.12 10.82 6.38
CA ALA A 243 7.33 11.35 7.00
C ALA A 243 8.27 10.24 7.50
N ILE A 244 7.74 9.12 7.98
CA ILE A 244 8.52 7.92 8.34
C ILE A 244 9.27 7.42 7.10
N LEU A 245 8.56 7.23 5.99
CA LEU A 245 9.16 6.77 4.74
C LEU A 245 10.26 7.71 4.23
N GLU A 246 10.03 9.02 4.26
CA GLU A 246 11.05 10.01 3.89
C GLU A 246 12.26 9.99 4.84
N THR A 247 12.03 9.76 6.13
CA THR A 247 13.12 9.64 7.11
C THR A 247 13.99 8.42 6.82
N LEU A 248 13.40 7.28 6.48
CA LEU A 248 14.15 6.06 6.12
C LEU A 248 15.04 6.29 4.89
N LYS A 249 14.54 7.01 3.88
CA LYS A 249 15.33 7.38 2.70
C LYS A 249 16.42 8.39 3.04
N LYS A 250 16.09 9.46 3.77
CA LYS A 250 17.02 10.53 4.14
C LYS A 250 18.20 10.01 4.96
N ARG A 251 17.96 9.01 5.81
CA ARG A 251 19.01 8.34 6.61
C ARG A 251 19.76 7.24 5.86
N ASN A 252 19.49 7.05 4.56
CA ASN A 252 20.10 6.02 3.73
C ASN A 252 19.88 4.61 4.28
N TYR A 253 18.71 4.30 4.86
CA TYR A 253 18.35 2.94 5.27
C TYR A 253 17.64 2.17 4.16
N ILE A 254 16.94 2.89 3.29
CA ILE A 254 16.31 2.35 2.09
C ILE A 254 16.61 3.26 0.90
N THR A 255 16.69 2.68 -0.29
CA THR A 255 16.81 3.39 -1.57
C THR A 255 15.69 2.99 -2.53
N LEU A 256 15.48 3.79 -3.57
CA LEU A 256 14.49 3.53 -4.61
C LEU A 256 15.19 3.11 -5.90
N GLU A 257 15.01 1.85 -6.31
CA GLU A 257 15.52 1.32 -7.56
C GLU A 257 14.38 0.84 -8.46
N LYS A 258 14.23 1.44 -9.64
CA LYS A 258 13.16 1.10 -10.60
C LYS A 258 11.75 1.07 -9.97
N GLY A 259 11.49 1.98 -9.03
CA GLY A 259 10.21 2.07 -8.31
C GLY A 259 10.04 1.08 -7.15
N LYS A 260 11.07 0.28 -6.84
CA LYS A 260 11.10 -0.66 -5.71
C LYS A 260 11.99 -0.10 -4.59
N LEU A 261 11.56 -0.30 -3.34
CA LEU A 261 12.28 0.04 -2.14
C LEU A 261 13.24 -1.10 -1.81
N ILE A 262 14.53 -0.78 -1.76
CA ILE A 262 15.61 -1.73 -1.49
C ILE A 262 16.29 -1.32 -0.17
N PRO A 263 16.41 -2.22 0.81
CA PRO A 263 17.24 -1.98 1.99
C PRO A 263 18.69 -1.72 1.57
N THR A 264 19.33 -0.72 2.18
CA THR A 264 20.77 -0.49 1.99
C THR A 264 21.58 -1.33 2.98
N ASP A 265 22.88 -1.48 2.74
CA ASP A 265 23.79 -2.12 3.70
C ASP A 265 23.71 -1.46 5.09
N THR A 266 23.57 -0.13 5.14
CA THR A 266 23.38 0.62 6.40
C THR A 266 22.05 0.27 7.07
N GLY A 267 20.97 0.11 6.30
CA GLY A 267 19.67 -0.29 6.83
C GLY A 267 19.68 -1.71 7.40
N CYS A 268 20.29 -2.66 6.68
CA CYS A 268 20.45 -4.04 7.16
C CYS A 268 21.31 -4.10 8.42
N ALA A 269 22.47 -3.44 8.43
CA ALA A 269 23.33 -3.40 9.60
C ALA A 269 22.62 -2.81 10.83
N LEU A 270 21.79 -1.76 10.65
CA LEU A 270 21.00 -1.23 11.75
C LEU A 270 20.01 -2.27 12.31
N ILE A 271 19.29 -2.97 11.45
CA ILE A 271 18.35 -4.02 11.86
C ILE A 271 19.09 -5.14 12.61
N ASP A 272 20.25 -5.57 12.12
CA ASP A 272 21.03 -6.65 12.73
C ASP A 272 21.56 -6.28 14.13
N THR A 273 21.80 -4.99 14.39
CA THR A 273 22.26 -4.49 15.70
C THR A 273 21.16 -4.26 16.72
N LEU A 274 19.91 -4.17 16.28
CA LEU A 274 18.79 -3.84 17.17
C LEU A 274 18.17 -5.12 17.76
N PRO A 275 17.70 -5.09 19.02
CA PRO A 275 17.03 -6.24 19.60
C PRO A 275 15.73 -6.53 18.84
N GLY A 276 15.31 -7.80 18.83
CA GLY A 276 14.11 -8.26 18.11
C GLY A 276 12.85 -7.43 18.42
N ILE A 277 12.69 -7.00 19.67
CA ILE A 277 11.55 -6.18 20.10
C ILE A 277 11.52 -4.78 19.42
N ALA A 278 12.68 -4.26 19.00
CA ALA A 278 12.79 -2.94 18.36
C ALA A 278 12.56 -2.96 16.84
N VAL A 279 12.76 -4.11 16.20
CA VAL A 279 12.61 -4.28 14.74
C VAL A 279 11.29 -4.94 14.34
N ASN A 280 10.63 -5.61 15.28
CA ASN A 280 9.28 -6.15 15.12
C ASN A 280 8.22 -5.18 15.68
N PRO A 281 6.96 -5.26 15.23
CA PRO A 281 5.90 -4.33 15.67
C PRO A 281 5.40 -4.55 17.10
N ASP A 282 6.03 -5.45 17.85
CA ASP A 282 5.70 -5.89 19.20
C ASP A 282 5.56 -4.71 20.16
N MET A 283 6.53 -3.78 20.20
CA MET A 283 6.44 -2.60 21.07
C MET A 283 5.21 -1.74 20.75
N THR A 284 4.83 -1.63 19.48
CA THR A 284 3.65 -0.85 19.09
C THR A 284 2.38 -1.48 19.64
N ALA A 285 2.29 -2.82 19.65
CA ALA A 285 1.16 -3.54 20.18
C ALA A 285 1.07 -3.39 21.71
N LEU A 286 2.18 -3.67 22.40
CA LEU A 286 2.28 -3.64 23.87
C LEU A 286 2.03 -2.23 24.43
N TRP A 287 2.60 -1.19 23.81
CA TRP A 287 2.39 0.18 24.27
C TRP A 287 0.96 0.65 24.03
N SER A 288 0.29 0.14 23.00
CA SER A 288 -1.11 0.47 22.78
C SER A 288 -2.01 -0.14 23.86
N GLU A 289 -1.73 -1.37 24.27
CA GLU A 289 -2.43 -2.01 25.38
C GLU A 289 -2.26 -1.23 26.68
N LYS A 290 -1.02 -0.82 27.00
CA LYS A 290 -0.73 0.02 28.17
C LYS A 290 -1.43 1.39 28.10
N GLN A 291 -1.54 2.00 26.92
CA GLN A 291 -2.31 3.24 26.72
C GLN A 291 -3.81 3.04 26.99
N THR A 292 -4.39 1.93 26.50
CA THR A 292 -5.79 1.59 26.81
C THR A 292 -6.01 1.35 28.30
N ALA A 293 -5.07 0.69 28.99
CA ALA A 293 -5.13 0.53 30.44
C ALA A 293 -5.10 1.88 31.18
N ILE A 294 -4.34 2.86 30.68
CA ILE A 294 -4.36 4.23 31.21
C ILE A 294 -5.72 4.90 30.99
N GLU A 295 -6.29 4.79 29.78
CA GLU A 295 -7.62 5.35 29.47
C GLU A 295 -8.72 4.77 30.36
N ASN A 296 -8.61 3.49 30.72
CA ASN A 296 -9.55 2.79 31.59
C ASN A 296 -9.29 3.03 33.09
N GLY A 297 -8.19 3.69 33.45
CA GLY A 297 -7.78 3.93 34.85
C GLY A 297 -7.16 2.72 35.55
N GLU A 298 -6.74 1.71 34.80
CA GLU A 298 -6.11 0.47 35.29
C GLU A 298 -4.59 0.61 35.48
N LEU A 299 -3.97 1.57 34.77
CA LEU A 299 -2.54 1.90 34.85
C LEU A 299 -2.38 3.40 34.99
N THR A 300 -1.48 3.87 35.86
CA THR A 300 -1.16 5.31 35.90
C THR A 300 -0.09 5.67 34.88
N VAL A 301 -0.09 6.94 34.44
CA VAL A 301 0.96 7.47 33.56
C VAL A 301 2.35 7.32 34.21
N GLU A 302 2.45 7.53 35.52
CA GLU A 302 3.71 7.38 36.26
C GLU A 302 4.21 5.94 36.24
N GLN A 303 3.33 4.95 36.46
CA GLN A 303 3.68 3.53 36.37
C GLN A 303 4.17 3.16 34.97
N PHE A 304 3.44 3.57 33.93
CA PHE A 304 3.84 3.34 32.54
C PHE A 304 5.24 3.90 32.23
N ILE A 305 5.51 5.15 32.64
CA ILE A 305 6.80 5.80 32.40
C ILE A 305 7.94 5.11 33.17
N ASN A 306 7.69 4.70 34.42
CA ASN A 306 8.69 3.98 35.21
C ASN A 306 9.04 2.61 34.60
N GLU A 307 8.04 1.87 34.11
CA GLU A 307 8.26 0.61 33.38
C GLU A 307 9.04 0.85 32.09
N LEU A 308 8.68 1.87 31.32
CA LEU A 308 9.36 2.25 30.09
C LEU A 308 10.85 2.54 30.35
N TYR A 309 11.18 3.30 31.41
CA TYR A 309 12.57 3.56 31.78
C TYR A 309 13.33 2.30 32.16
N SER A 310 12.68 1.37 32.89
CA SER A 310 13.29 0.09 33.23
C SER A 310 13.58 -0.76 31.97
N GLU A 311 12.61 -0.87 31.06
CA GLU A 311 12.75 -1.59 29.78
C GLU A 311 13.88 -0.98 28.92
N LEU A 312 13.90 0.35 28.79
CA LEU A 312 14.92 1.06 28.01
C LEU A 312 16.32 0.92 28.60
N THR A 313 16.44 0.96 29.93
CA THR A 313 17.73 0.78 30.62
C THR A 313 18.28 -0.63 30.38
N GLY A 314 17.43 -1.65 30.40
CA GLY A 314 17.78 -3.02 30.02
C GLY A 314 18.28 -3.10 28.58
N MET A 315 17.51 -2.56 27.63
CA MET A 315 17.90 -2.55 26.21
C MET A 315 19.23 -1.84 25.96
N ILE A 316 19.48 -0.70 26.59
CA ILE A 316 20.76 0.03 26.44
C ILE A 316 21.92 -0.77 27.03
N SER A 317 21.70 -1.50 28.13
CA SER A 317 22.75 -2.29 28.78
C SER A 317 23.16 -3.50 27.96
N ASP A 318 22.25 -4.04 27.15
CA ASP A 318 22.46 -5.21 26.29
C ASP A 318 23.06 -4.86 24.91
N VAL A 319 23.20 -3.57 24.57
CA VAL A 319 23.82 -3.13 23.31
C VAL A 319 25.34 -3.17 23.43
N ASP A 320 25.97 -4.18 22.82
CA ASP A 320 27.43 -4.26 22.68
C ASP A 320 27.90 -3.33 21.56
N LEU A 321 28.41 -2.15 21.94
CA LEU A 321 29.00 -1.16 21.02
C LEU A 321 30.35 -1.62 20.46
N GLY A 322 30.95 -2.70 20.97
CA GLY A 322 32.28 -3.17 20.61
C GLY A 322 32.41 -3.73 19.19
N GLU A 323 31.31 -4.17 18.59
CA GLU A 323 31.28 -4.71 17.21
C GLU A 323 30.80 -3.71 16.15
N MET A 324 30.67 -2.42 16.48
CA MET A 324 30.40 -1.38 15.48
C MET A 324 31.63 -1.12 14.59
N LYS A 325 31.92 -2.01 13.64
CA LYS A 325 32.71 -1.68 12.46
C LYS A 325 31.85 -0.92 11.45
N ILE A 326 31.34 0.24 11.85
CA ILE A 326 30.88 1.24 10.89
C ILE A 326 32.14 1.97 10.45
N GLU A 327 32.84 1.42 9.45
CA GLU A 327 33.77 2.25 8.71
C GLU A 327 32.95 3.40 8.10
N PRO A 328 33.32 4.67 8.32
CA PRO A 328 32.65 5.78 7.67
C PRO A 328 32.73 5.54 6.17
N ALA A 329 31.56 5.50 5.52
CA ALA A 329 31.45 5.30 4.07
C ALA A 329 32.45 6.21 3.37
N ALA A 330 33.38 5.58 2.64
CA ALA A 330 34.29 6.29 1.78
C ALA A 330 33.46 7.19 0.83
N PRO A 331 33.94 8.41 0.52
CA PRO A 331 33.23 9.31 -0.37
C PRO A 331 32.88 8.60 -1.68
N ALA A 332 31.67 8.86 -2.17
CA ALA A 332 31.06 8.23 -3.33
C ALA A 332 32.06 8.05 -4.49
N GLY A 333 32.27 6.80 -4.91
CA GLY A 333 33.02 6.49 -6.13
C GLY A 333 34.11 5.41 -6.01
N GLN A 334 34.39 4.86 -4.83
CA GLN A 334 35.34 3.75 -4.69
C GLN A 334 34.64 2.50 -4.16
N SER A 335 34.30 1.58 -5.06
CA SER A 335 33.90 0.21 -4.69
C SER A 335 34.98 -0.41 -3.80
N GLN A 336 34.56 -0.98 -2.67
CA GLN A 336 35.43 -1.70 -1.74
C GLN A 336 36.27 -2.75 -2.50
N ARG A 337 37.51 -2.99 -2.06
CA ARG A 337 38.43 -3.94 -2.73
C ARG A 337 38.76 -5.08 -1.80
N LEU A 338 38.89 -6.28 -2.34
CA LEU A 338 39.31 -7.44 -1.57
C LEU A 338 40.81 -7.33 -1.26
N ASN A 339 41.21 -7.63 -0.03
CA ASN A 339 42.62 -7.60 0.38
C ASN A 339 43.46 -8.75 -0.23
N ALA A 340 42.83 -9.71 -0.90
CA ALA A 340 43.52 -10.78 -1.62
C ALA A 340 43.65 -10.46 -3.13
N PRO A 341 44.80 -10.77 -3.75
CA PRO A 341 44.97 -10.61 -5.20
C PRO A 341 44.16 -11.64 -5.98
N CYS A 342 43.83 -11.31 -7.24
CA CYS A 342 43.12 -12.21 -8.14
C CYS A 342 43.91 -13.51 -8.36
N PRO A 343 43.30 -14.69 -8.17
CA PRO A 343 43.99 -15.97 -8.35
C PRO A 343 44.39 -16.23 -9.80
N SER A 344 43.73 -15.60 -10.78
CA SER A 344 44.04 -15.77 -12.21
C SER A 344 45.15 -14.85 -12.72
N CYS A 345 45.32 -13.65 -12.15
CA CYS A 345 46.26 -12.66 -12.73
C CYS A 345 46.99 -11.76 -11.71
N GLY A 346 46.80 -11.97 -10.42
CA GLY A 346 47.45 -11.20 -9.34
C GLY A 346 46.95 -9.76 -9.14
N LYS A 347 46.06 -9.25 -10.00
CA LYS A 347 45.51 -7.89 -9.90
C LYS A 347 44.40 -7.80 -8.85
N GLN A 348 44.02 -6.59 -8.45
CA GLN A 348 43.03 -6.37 -7.40
C GLN A 348 41.62 -6.81 -7.81
N ILE A 349 40.83 -7.21 -6.82
CA ILE A 349 39.42 -7.59 -6.97
C ILE A 349 38.56 -6.45 -6.40
N ALA A 350 37.64 -5.94 -7.21
CA ALA A 350 36.63 -4.98 -6.80
C ALA A 350 35.37 -5.71 -6.31
N ILE A 351 34.86 -5.31 -5.16
CA ILE A 351 33.60 -5.78 -4.57
C ILE A 351 32.49 -4.92 -5.18
N ARG A 352 31.51 -5.58 -5.80
CA ARG A 352 30.30 -4.95 -6.33
C ARG A 352 29.08 -5.64 -5.70
N PRO A 353 27.90 -5.01 -5.71
CA PRO A 353 26.70 -5.56 -5.06
C PRO A 353 26.32 -6.99 -5.48
N LYS A 354 26.71 -7.42 -6.70
CA LYS A 354 26.40 -8.75 -7.23
C LYS A 354 27.58 -9.74 -7.16
N GLY A 355 28.73 -9.35 -6.64
CA GLY A 355 29.89 -10.22 -6.58
C GLY A 355 31.23 -9.52 -6.68
N TYR A 356 32.26 -10.33 -6.81
CA TYR A 356 33.67 -9.96 -6.81
C TYR A 356 34.22 -10.03 -8.23
N PHE A 357 34.80 -8.93 -8.73
CA PHE A 357 35.25 -8.80 -10.11
C PHE A 357 36.71 -8.36 -10.18
N CYS A 358 37.55 -9.07 -10.93
CA CYS A 358 38.94 -8.68 -11.13
C CYS A 358 39.05 -7.43 -12.02
N THR A 359 39.98 -6.52 -11.69
CA THR A 359 40.20 -5.27 -12.44
C THR A 359 41.03 -5.42 -13.71
N GLY A 360 41.56 -6.61 -14.02
CA GLY A 360 42.39 -6.78 -15.22
C GLY A 360 42.44 -8.17 -15.82
N CYS A 361 41.45 -9.01 -15.55
CA CYS A 361 41.10 -10.21 -16.33
C CYS A 361 39.61 -10.54 -16.12
N GLU A 362 39.12 -11.62 -16.74
CA GLU A 362 37.70 -12.01 -16.71
C GLU A 362 37.24 -12.71 -15.42
N PHE A 363 38.11 -12.86 -14.42
CA PHE A 363 37.78 -13.52 -13.16
C PHE A 363 36.64 -12.81 -12.42
N LYS A 364 35.59 -13.57 -12.09
CA LYS A 364 34.42 -13.11 -11.32
C LYS A 364 33.85 -14.20 -10.42
N ILE A 365 33.39 -13.82 -9.23
CA ILE A 365 32.66 -14.67 -8.28
C ILE A 365 31.34 -13.96 -7.93
N TRP A 366 30.21 -14.64 -8.01
CA TRP A 366 28.92 -14.07 -7.60
C TRP A 366 28.69 -14.32 -6.11
N SER A 367 28.16 -13.33 -5.39
CA SER A 367 27.94 -13.39 -3.93
C SER A 367 26.77 -14.33 -3.53
N GLU A 368 25.92 -14.71 -4.48
CA GLU A 368 24.85 -15.69 -4.28
C GLU A 368 25.10 -16.90 -5.18
N PHE A 369 25.14 -18.10 -4.57
CA PHE A 369 25.01 -19.36 -5.29
C PHE A 369 23.52 -19.59 -5.55
N PHE A 370 23.09 -19.44 -6.80
CA PHE A 370 21.81 -19.99 -7.24
C PHE A 370 21.96 -21.51 -7.30
N TRP A 371 21.42 -22.21 -6.30
CA TRP A 371 21.06 -23.64 -6.40
C TRP A 371 19.55 -23.76 -6.50
#